data_AF-A0A8T1TC47-F1
#
_entry.id   AF-A0A8T1TC47-F1
#
_cell.length_a   1.000
_cell.length_b   1.000
_cell.length_c   1.000
_cell.angle_alpha   90.00
_cell.angle_beta   90.00
_cell.angle_gamma   90.00
#
_symmetry.space_group_name_H-M   'P 1'
#
loop_
_entity.id
_entity.type
_entity.pdbx_description
1 polymer ?
#
loop_
_entity_poly.entity_id
_entity_poly.type
_entity_poly.pdbx_seq_one_letter_code
_entity_poly.pdbx_strand_id
1 'polypeptide(L)'
;FAFIYLLVAWVNSLTNGILPSVQAHSCLPYGNMAYHLSATLSSMANPLACTIAMFLPSRSLTLLGALSVAGTGFGAYNMAMAVMSPCPLLQQSAWGHAIIVISWVSFTGSLSYVKVMTGVILRSRSHSALVWYGAVEQLGSLTGALIMFPLVNV
;
A
#
# COMPACT_ATOMS: atom_id res chain seq x y z
N PHE A 1 16.48 3.75 -15.02
CA PHE A 1 15.14 4.37 -14.96
C PHE A 1 14.00 3.35 -15.06
N ALA A 2 14.10 2.26 -15.83
CA ALA A 2 13.05 1.24 -15.85
C ALA A 2 12.61 0.77 -14.45
N PHE A 3 13.56 0.47 -13.56
CA PHE A 3 13.27 0.06 -12.18
C PHE A 3 12.40 1.05 -11.38
N ILE A 4 12.65 2.35 -11.45
CA ILE A 4 11.88 3.33 -10.65
C ILE A 4 10.45 3.45 -11.17
N TYR A 5 10.24 3.37 -12.50
CA TYR A 5 8.89 3.36 -13.06
C TYR A 5 8.15 2.06 -12.76
N LEU A 6 8.83 0.91 -12.79
CA LEU A 6 8.25 -0.36 -12.35
C LEU A 6 7.83 -0.31 -10.88
N LEU A 7 8.66 0.26 -10.01
CA LEU A 7 8.31 0.51 -8.61
C LEU A 7 7.06 1.39 -8.49
N VAL A 8 6.99 2.50 -9.23
CA VAL A 8 5.82 3.40 -9.21
C VAL A 8 4.56 2.66 -9.65
N ALA A 9 4.61 1.89 -10.73
CA ALA A 9 3.47 1.11 -11.21
C ALA A 9 3.04 0.07 -10.16
N TRP A 10 3.99 -0.69 -9.62
CA TRP A 10 3.75 -1.73 -8.62
C TRP A 10 3.11 -1.17 -7.35
N VAL A 11 3.74 -0.15 -6.77
CA VAL A 11 3.28 0.45 -5.52
C VAL A 11 1.89 1.05 -5.69
N ASN A 12 1.63 1.78 -6.78
CA ASN A 12 0.31 2.37 -7.02
C ASN A 12 -0.77 1.32 -7.33
N SER A 13 -0.42 0.24 -8.02
CA SER A 13 -1.33 -0.90 -8.20
C SER A 13 -1.76 -1.47 -6.86
N LEU A 14 -0.81 -1.68 -5.93
CA LEU A 14 -1.11 -2.20 -4.60
C LEU A 14 -1.92 -1.23 -3.74
N THR A 15 -1.49 0.04 -3.64
CA THR A 15 -2.09 1.00 -2.69
C THR A 15 -3.42 1.57 -3.14
N ASN A 16 -3.68 1.64 -4.45
CA ASN A 16 -4.86 2.34 -4.97
C ASN A 16 -5.87 1.40 -5.64
N GLY A 17 -5.44 0.23 -6.12
CA GLY A 17 -6.31 -0.74 -6.78
C GLY A 17 -6.51 -1.99 -5.94
N ILE A 18 -5.41 -2.74 -5.74
CA ILE A 18 -5.52 -4.13 -5.29
C ILE A 18 -5.99 -4.21 -3.84
N LEU A 19 -5.21 -3.66 -2.90
CA LEU A 19 -5.46 -3.87 -1.48
C LEU A 19 -6.73 -3.16 -0.98
N PRO A 20 -7.01 -1.90 -1.33
CA PRO A 20 -8.23 -1.22 -0.86
C PRO A 20 -9.52 -2.00 -1.12
N SER A 21 -9.60 -2.71 -2.26
CA SER A 21 -10.77 -3.53 -2.62
C SER A 21 -11.05 -4.69 -1.66
N VAL A 22 -10.03 -5.21 -0.98
CA VAL A 22 -10.13 -6.37 -0.07
C VAL A 22 -10.02 -6.00 1.40
N GLN A 23 -9.93 -4.71 1.73
CA GLN A 23 -9.77 -4.27 3.12
C GLN A 23 -10.93 -4.74 4.01
N ALA A 24 -12.17 -4.61 3.54
CA ALA A 24 -13.34 -5.08 4.26
C ALA A 24 -13.29 -6.61 4.47
N HIS A 25 -12.96 -7.38 3.43
CA HIS A 25 -12.82 -8.84 3.53
C HIS A 25 -11.75 -9.28 4.53
N SER A 26 -10.64 -8.55 4.61
CA SER A 26 -9.54 -8.84 5.54
C SER A 26 -9.83 -8.45 6.99
N CYS A 27 -10.56 -7.34 7.23
CA CYS A 27 -10.71 -6.76 8.57
C CYS A 27 -12.05 -7.08 9.25
N LEU A 28 -13.16 -7.13 8.51
CA LEU A 28 -14.49 -7.37 9.08
C LEU A 28 -14.62 -8.68 9.86
N PRO A 29 -13.94 -9.79 9.48
CA PRO A 29 -13.96 -10.99 10.31
C PRO A 29 -13.41 -10.77 11.73
N TYR A 30 -12.48 -9.83 11.91
CA TYR A 30 -11.97 -9.38 13.22
C TYR A 30 -12.85 -8.28 13.86
N GLY A 31 -14.06 -8.05 13.34
CA GLY A 31 -15.02 -7.10 13.88
C GLY A 31 -14.91 -5.67 13.34
N ASN A 32 -16.00 -4.92 13.50
CA ASN A 32 -16.16 -3.56 12.97
C ASN A 32 -15.10 -2.59 13.51
N MET A 33 -14.71 -2.74 14.79
CA MET A 33 -13.68 -1.89 15.39
C MET A 33 -12.33 -2.04 14.68
N ALA A 34 -11.90 -3.27 14.36
CA ALA A 34 -10.65 -3.52 13.65
C ALA A 34 -10.67 -2.92 12.24
N TYR A 35 -11.79 -3.03 11.54
CA TYR A 35 -11.98 -2.38 10.23
C TYR A 35 -11.90 -0.85 10.31
N HIS A 36 -12.63 -0.22 11.23
CA HIS A 36 -12.61 1.24 11.39
C HIS A 36 -11.23 1.76 11.82
N LEU A 37 -10.57 1.09 12.76
CA LEU A 37 -9.21 1.44 13.18
C LEU A 37 -8.22 1.30 12.03
N SER A 38 -8.25 0.18 11.30
CA SER A 38 -7.39 -0.05 10.12
C SER A 38 -7.56 1.05 9.07
N ALA A 39 -8.81 1.38 8.71
CA ALA A 39 -9.09 2.41 7.71
C ALA A 39 -8.64 3.81 8.16
N THR A 40 -8.93 4.17 9.42
CA THR A 40 -8.61 5.50 9.97
C THR A 40 -7.10 5.68 10.15
N LEU A 41 -6.43 4.72 10.79
CA LEU A 41 -4.99 4.79 11.02
C LEU A 41 -4.20 4.70 9.71
N SER A 42 -4.65 3.91 8.73
CA SER A 42 -4.01 3.89 7.39
C SER A 42 -4.14 5.24 6.69
N SER A 43 -5.31 5.89 6.80
CA SER A 43 -5.52 7.23 6.26
C SER A 43 -4.62 8.28 6.93
N MET A 44 -4.32 8.13 8.22
CA MET A 44 -3.35 8.97 8.94
C MET A 44 -1.89 8.61 8.62
N ALA A 45 -1.58 7.36 8.31
CA ALA A 45 -0.23 6.91 7.99
C ALA A 45 0.32 7.58 6.73
N ASN A 46 -0.53 7.90 5.75
CA ASN A 46 -0.13 8.57 4.51
C ASN A 46 0.45 9.98 4.74
N PRO A 47 -0.26 10.95 5.37
CA PRO A 47 0.30 12.27 5.65
C PRO A 47 1.50 12.22 6.61
N LEU A 48 1.53 11.27 7.55
CA LEU A 48 2.71 11.03 8.40
C LEU A 48 3.91 10.59 7.57
N ALA A 49 3.76 9.64 6.65
CA ALA A 49 4.82 9.21 5.75
C ALA A 49 5.30 10.35 4.85
N CYS A 50 4.40 11.20 4.34
CA CYS A 50 4.75 12.41 3.60
C CYS A 50 5.59 13.38 4.45
N THR A 51 5.21 13.57 5.72
CA THR A 51 5.93 14.43 6.67
C THR A 51 7.33 13.89 6.95
N ILE A 52 7.43 12.58 7.20
CA ILE A 52 8.72 11.89 7.39
C ILE A 52 9.58 12.02 6.13
N ALA A 53 9.01 11.84 4.93
CA ALA A 53 9.73 12.02 3.67
C ALA A 53 10.24 13.46 3.46
N MET A 54 9.54 14.47 3.98
CA MET A 54 9.96 15.87 3.93
C MET A 54 11.18 16.13 4.83
N PHE A 55 11.21 15.58 6.05
CA PHE A 55 12.32 15.79 7.00
C PHE A 55 13.49 14.82 6.81
N LEU A 56 13.22 13.61 6.32
CA LEU A 56 14.19 12.54 6.10
C LEU A 56 14.11 12.02 4.65
N PRO A 57 14.45 12.86 3.64
CA PRO A 57 14.43 12.45 2.25
C PRO A 57 15.57 11.48 1.96
N SER A 58 15.26 10.21 1.70
CA SER A 58 16.25 9.22 1.24
C SER A 58 16.16 8.98 -0.26
N ARG A 59 17.25 9.28 -0.98
CA ARG A 59 17.35 9.01 -2.43
C ARG A 59 17.92 7.63 -2.77
N SER A 60 18.11 6.77 -1.78
CA SER A 60 18.66 5.43 -1.96
C SER A 60 17.64 4.50 -2.61
N LEU A 61 17.88 4.11 -3.87
CA LEU A 61 17.02 3.16 -4.57
C LEU A 61 16.97 1.79 -3.89
N THR A 62 18.05 1.37 -3.23
CA THR A 62 18.10 0.14 -2.45
C THR A 62 17.16 0.20 -1.25
N LEU A 63 17.12 1.33 -0.53
CA LEU A 63 16.19 1.52 0.57
C LEU A 63 14.74 1.52 0.08
N LEU A 64 14.45 2.22 -1.02
CA LEU A 64 13.10 2.26 -1.60
C LEU A 64 12.66 0.87 -2.09
N GLY A 65 13.57 0.10 -2.69
CA GLY A 65 13.32 -1.29 -3.05
C GLY A 65 13.03 -2.16 -1.83
N ALA A 66 13.85 -2.06 -0.77
CA ALA A 66 13.65 -2.80 0.47
C ALA A 66 12.32 -2.45 1.17
N LEU A 67 11.98 -1.16 1.25
CA LEU A 67 10.69 -0.71 1.79
C LEU A 67 9.52 -1.17 0.93
N SER A 68 9.66 -1.20 -0.40
CA SER A 68 8.64 -1.73 -1.29
C SER A 68 8.43 -3.23 -1.08
N VAL A 69 9.49 -4.01 -0.88
CA VAL A 69 9.41 -5.44 -0.58
C VAL A 69 8.75 -5.66 0.79
N ALA A 70 9.17 -4.93 1.82
CA ALA A 70 8.58 -5.01 3.15
C ALA A 70 7.09 -4.64 3.14
N GLY A 71 6.73 -3.52 2.49
CA GLY A 71 5.35 -3.10 2.28
C GLY A 71 4.53 -4.15 1.54
N THR A 72 5.08 -4.72 0.47
CA THR A 72 4.44 -5.83 -0.25
C THR A 72 4.23 -7.05 0.64
N GLY A 73 5.15 -7.35 1.56
CA GLY A 73 4.99 -8.43 2.55
C GLY A 73 3.78 -8.22 3.46
N PHE A 74 3.60 -7.02 4.00
CA PHE A 74 2.39 -6.66 4.76
C PHE A 74 1.12 -6.74 3.90
N GLY A 75 1.19 -6.29 2.65
CA GLY A 75 0.10 -6.41 1.68
C GLY A 75 -0.26 -7.87 1.38
N ALA A 76 0.73 -8.75 1.23
CA ALA A 76 0.50 -10.18 1.01
C ALA A 76 -0.18 -10.84 2.20
N TYR A 77 0.21 -10.47 3.44
CA TYR A 77 -0.50 -10.90 4.64
C TYR A 77 -1.96 -10.41 4.65
N ASN A 78 -2.21 -9.14 4.35
CA ASN A 78 -3.58 -8.58 4.32
C ASN A 78 -4.44 -9.29 3.27
N MET A 79 -3.87 -9.56 2.09
CA MET A 79 -4.52 -10.32 1.02
C MET A 79 -4.81 -11.76 1.46
N ALA A 80 -3.88 -12.43 2.12
CA ALA A 80 -4.10 -13.78 2.64
C ALA A 80 -5.27 -13.81 3.64
N MET A 81 -5.37 -12.81 4.53
CA MET A 81 -6.51 -12.73 5.45
C MET A 81 -7.83 -12.45 4.73
N ALA A 82 -7.82 -11.68 3.64
CA ALA A 82 -9.00 -11.51 2.79
C ALA A 82 -9.43 -12.81 2.10
N VAL A 83 -8.48 -13.58 1.56
CA VAL A 83 -8.75 -14.87 0.89
C VAL A 83 -9.30 -15.91 1.86
N MET A 84 -8.88 -15.89 3.13
CA MET A 84 -9.37 -16.80 4.17
C MET A 84 -10.70 -16.38 4.80
N SER A 85 -11.26 -15.24 4.39
CA SER A 85 -12.57 -14.77 4.86
C SER A 85 -13.67 -15.76 4.44
N PRO A 86 -14.59 -16.17 5.33
CA PRO A 86 -14.99 -15.51 6.58
C PRO A 86 -14.28 -15.97 7.87
N CYS A 87 -13.39 -16.97 7.82
CA CYS A 87 -12.73 -17.55 8.99
C CYS A 87 -11.19 -17.39 8.95
N PRO A 88 -10.65 -16.14 8.99
CA PRO A 88 -9.22 -15.92 8.91
C PRO A 88 -8.49 -16.37 10.19
N LEU A 89 -7.17 -16.49 10.08
CA LEU A 89 -6.32 -16.92 11.19
C LEU A 89 -6.44 -15.96 12.39
N LEU A 90 -6.49 -16.52 13.61
CA LEU A 90 -6.57 -15.75 14.86
C LEU A 90 -7.81 -14.84 14.99
N GLN A 91 -8.89 -15.11 14.26
CA GLN A 91 -10.14 -14.33 14.32
C GLN A 91 -10.67 -14.12 15.75
N GLN A 92 -10.59 -15.16 16.58
CA GLN A 92 -11.11 -15.15 17.95
C GLN A 92 -10.12 -14.58 18.99
N SER A 93 -8.94 -14.10 18.56
CA SER A 93 -7.90 -13.62 19.46
C SER A 93 -7.73 -12.11 19.34
N ALA A 94 -7.55 -11.41 20.47
CA ALA A 94 -7.18 -9.99 20.49
C ALA A 94 -5.90 -9.70 19.70
N TRP A 95 -4.99 -10.67 19.61
CA TRP A 95 -3.79 -10.57 18.80
C TRP A 95 -4.10 -10.47 17.30
N GLY A 96 -5.10 -11.18 16.80
CA GLY A 96 -5.52 -11.09 15.40
C GLY A 96 -5.98 -9.68 15.03
N HIS A 97 -6.78 -9.07 15.91
CA HIS A 97 -7.26 -7.68 15.77
C HIS A 97 -6.10 -6.68 15.72
N ALA A 98 -5.12 -6.81 16.62
CA ALA A 98 -3.97 -5.92 16.64
C ALA A 98 -3.07 -6.10 15.41
N ILE A 99 -2.77 -7.34 15.02
CA ILE A 99 -1.87 -7.66 13.90
C ILE A 99 -2.45 -7.17 12.58
N ILE A 100 -3.75 -7.36 12.32
CA ILE A 100 -4.37 -6.91 11.06
C ILE A 100 -4.31 -5.37 10.95
N VAL A 101 -4.59 -4.65 12.03
CA VAL A 101 -4.52 -3.19 12.07
C VAL A 101 -3.07 -2.71 11.86
N ILE A 102 -2.11 -3.28 12.59
CA ILE A 102 -0.68 -2.93 12.44
C ILE A 102 -0.21 -3.19 11.02
N SER A 103 -0.56 -4.34 10.44
CA SER A 103 -0.17 -4.70 9.08
C SER A 103 -0.70 -3.71 8.03
N TRP A 104 -1.98 -3.31 8.11
CA TRP A 104 -2.56 -2.29 7.22
C TRP A 104 -1.87 -0.93 7.34
N VAL A 105 -1.57 -0.51 8.57
CA VAL A 105 -0.87 0.76 8.83
C VAL A 105 0.57 0.70 8.30
N SER A 106 1.30 -0.40 8.54
CA SER A 106 2.66 -0.61 8.06
C SER A 106 2.73 -0.71 6.53
N PHE A 107 1.79 -1.42 5.91
CA PHE A 107 1.61 -1.45 4.45
C PHE A 107 1.47 -0.04 3.89
N THR A 108 0.51 0.73 4.42
CA THR A 108 0.20 2.07 3.92
C THR A 108 1.38 3.03 4.13
N GLY A 109 1.94 3.08 5.33
CA GLY A 109 3.04 4.00 5.65
C GLY A 109 4.31 3.72 4.84
N SER A 110 4.70 2.44 4.70
CA SER A 110 5.89 2.07 3.93
C SER A 110 5.77 2.41 2.45
N LEU A 111 4.64 2.06 1.83
CA LEU A 111 4.41 2.30 0.41
C LEU A 111 4.16 3.78 0.10
N SER A 112 3.50 4.53 1.00
CA SER A 112 3.37 5.99 0.87
C SER A 112 4.74 6.69 0.87
N TYR A 113 5.67 6.28 1.75
CA TYR A 113 7.04 6.82 1.73
C TYR A 113 7.72 6.55 0.39
N VAL A 114 7.59 5.34 -0.15
CA VAL A 114 8.14 4.97 -1.47
C VAL A 114 7.55 5.84 -2.59
N LYS A 115 6.22 6.04 -2.61
CA LYS A 115 5.55 6.91 -3.60
C LYS A 115 6.11 8.33 -3.56
N VAL A 116 6.17 8.93 -2.38
CA VAL A 116 6.67 10.30 -2.22
C VAL A 116 8.12 10.41 -2.68
N MET A 117 9.00 9.50 -2.22
CA MET A 117 10.41 9.57 -2.56
C MET A 117 10.71 9.28 -4.04
N THR A 118 9.96 8.38 -4.67
CA THR A 118 10.09 8.15 -6.13
C THR A 118 9.68 9.39 -6.93
N GLY A 119 8.61 10.07 -6.52
CA GLY A 119 8.21 11.37 -7.08
C GLY A 119 9.28 12.45 -6.89
N VAL A 120 9.86 12.57 -5.69
CA VAL A 120 10.97 13.50 -5.39
C VAL A 120 12.19 13.23 -6.28
N ILE A 121 12.58 11.96 -6.43
CA ILE A 121 13.72 11.56 -7.26
C ILE A 121 13.46 11.93 -8.73
N LEU A 122 12.30 11.59 -9.29
CA LEU A 122 11.99 11.87 -10.70
C LEU A 122 11.82 13.37 -10.97
N ARG A 123 11.21 14.12 -10.04
CA ARG A 123 11.13 15.58 -10.10
C ARG A 123 12.51 16.23 -10.16
N SER A 124 13.48 15.72 -9.41
CA SER A 124 14.85 16.24 -9.40
C SER A 124 15.62 15.99 -10.71
N ARG A 125 15.11 15.13 -11.60
CA ARG A 125 15.76 14.79 -12.88
C ARG A 125 15.27 15.66 -14.03
N SER A 126 13.96 15.82 -14.20
CA SER A 126 13.36 16.62 -15.28
C SER A 126 11.86 16.77 -15.08
N HIS A 127 11.28 17.85 -15.63
CA HIS A 127 9.83 18.01 -15.73
C HIS A 127 9.16 16.85 -16.50
N SER A 128 9.78 16.39 -17.60
CA SER A 128 9.25 15.26 -18.38
C SER A 128 9.25 13.96 -17.58
N ALA A 129 10.28 13.73 -16.75
CA ALA A 129 10.36 12.55 -15.90
C ALA A 129 9.23 12.50 -14.86
N LEU A 130 8.80 13.66 -14.36
CA LEU A 130 7.67 13.80 -13.44
C LEU A 130 6.32 13.61 -14.13
N VAL A 131 6.17 14.03 -15.39
CA VAL A 131 4.95 13.73 -16.18
C VAL A 131 4.81 12.22 -16.36
N TRP A 132 5.89 11.52 -16.72
CA TRP A 132 5.89 10.05 -16.81
C TRP A 132 5.63 9.36 -15.48
N TYR A 133 6.08 9.94 -14.35
CA TYR A 133 5.71 9.44 -13.01
C TYR A 133 4.18 9.43 -12.84
N GLY A 134 3.52 10.56 -13.16
CA GLY A 134 2.06 10.67 -13.05
C GLY A 134 1.33 9.70 -13.97
N ALA A 135 1.78 9.55 -15.22
CA ALA A 135 1.21 8.58 -16.15
C ALA A 135 1.32 7.14 -15.62
N VAL A 136 2.49 6.75 -15.12
CA VAL A 136 2.74 5.41 -14.60
C VAL A 136 1.99 5.15 -13.28
N GLU A 137 1.82 6.15 -12.43
CA GLU A 137 0.99 6.07 -11.22
C GLU A 137 -0.48 5.74 -11.56
N GLN A 138 -1.05 6.44 -12.54
CA GLN A 138 -2.42 6.18 -12.98
C GLN A 138 -2.56 4.81 -13.66
N LEU A 139 -1.63 4.44 -14.54
CA LEU A 139 -1.63 3.14 -15.20
C LEU A 139 -1.52 1.98 -14.19
N GLY A 140 -0.64 2.11 -13.19
CA GLY A 140 -0.53 1.12 -12.11
C GLY A 140 -1.84 0.99 -11.33
N SER A 141 -2.43 2.11 -10.93
CA SER A 141 -3.71 2.13 -10.19
C SER A 141 -4.85 1.50 -11.00
N LEU A 142 -4.96 1.86 -12.29
CA LEU A 142 -5.94 1.30 -13.22
C LEU A 142 -5.76 -0.22 -13.37
N THR A 143 -4.52 -0.67 -13.53
CA THR A 143 -4.21 -2.10 -13.67
C THR A 143 -4.65 -2.87 -12.43
N GLY A 144 -4.32 -2.37 -11.23
CA GLY A 144 -4.76 -2.99 -9.98
C GLY A 144 -6.29 -3.05 -9.83
N ALA A 145 -6.98 -1.99 -10.22
CA ALA A 145 -8.44 -1.93 -10.20
C ALA A 145 -9.09 -2.91 -11.20
N LEU A 146 -8.59 -2.98 -12.44
CA LEU A 146 -9.09 -3.91 -13.46
C LEU A 146 -8.89 -5.38 -13.08
N ILE A 147 -7.83 -5.69 -12.33
CA ILE A 147 -7.59 -7.03 -11.80
C ILE A 147 -8.56 -7.35 -10.66
N MET A 148 -8.68 -6.46 -9.67
CA MET A 148 -9.46 -6.77 -8.47
C MET A 148 -10.97 -6.60 -8.62
N PHE A 149 -11.44 -5.72 -9.50
CA PHE A 149 -12.86 -5.53 -9.72
C PHE A 149 -13.60 -6.84 -10.05
N PRO A 150 -13.21 -7.63 -11.07
CA PRO A 150 -13.88 -8.91 -11.33
C PRO A 150 -13.68 -9.89 -10.18
N LEU A 151 -12.51 -9.94 -9.54
CA LEU A 151 -12.18 -10.90 -8.48
C LEU A 151 -13.01 -10.73 -7.20
N VAL A 152 -13.38 -9.50 -6.86
CA VAL A 152 -14.16 -9.20 -5.64
C VAL A 152 -15.67 -9.23 -5.91
N ASN A 153 -16.09 -9.19 -7.18
CA ASN A 153 -17.50 -9.15 -7.59
C ASN A 153 -18.03 -10.49 -8.16
N VAL A 154 -17.23 -11.56 -8.13
CA VAL A 154 -17.70 -12.94 -8.32
C VAL A 154 -18.12 -13.55 -6.99
#